data_AF-A0A839PE51-F1
#
_entry.id   AF-A0A839PE51-F1
#
_cell.length_a   1.000
_cell.length_b   1.000
_cell.length_c   1.000
_cell.angle_alpha   90.00
_cell.angle_beta   90.00
_cell.angle_gamma   90.00
#
_symmetry.space_group_name_H-M   'P 1'
#
loop_
_entity.id
_entity.type
_entity.pdbx_description
1 polymer ?
#
loop_
_entity_poly.entity_id
_entity_poly.type
_entity_poly.pdbx_seq_one_letter_code
_entity_poly.pdbx_strand_id
1 'polypeptide(L)'
;MASLDRTLDIFSALLASEQPAQVGEADEAIWAYLAAYDGLDAQVQALDRLGQGVAGLDASSAFMPILLDALDRHRARLAEPSA
;
A
#
# COMPACT_ATOMS: atom_id res chain seq x y z
N MET A 1 -4.72 12.33 9.50
CA MET A 1 -5.24 11.09 8.89
C MET A 1 -4.37 10.76 7.70
N ALA A 2 -4.04 9.49 7.50
CA ALA A 2 -3.48 9.03 6.24
C ALA A 2 -4.55 9.18 5.14
N SER A 3 -4.15 9.71 3.99
CA SER A 3 -5.00 9.87 2.80
C SER A 3 -4.34 9.15 1.63
N LEU A 4 -5.12 8.86 0.60
CA LEU A 4 -4.61 8.19 -0.61
C LEU A 4 -3.41 8.93 -1.19
N ASP A 5 -3.54 10.24 -1.41
CA ASP A 5 -2.47 11.08 -1.98
C ASP A 5 -1.19 11.02 -1.14
N ARG A 6 -1.32 11.14 0.19
CA ARG A 6 -0.16 11.08 1.10
C ARG A 6 0.52 9.72 1.07
N THR A 7 -0.23 8.63 0.96
CA THR A 7 0.32 7.28 0.86
C THR A 7 1.03 7.07 -0.49
N LEU A 8 0.47 7.60 -1.58
CA LEU A 8 1.11 7.55 -2.90
C LEU A 8 2.39 8.42 -2.97
N ASP A 9 2.43 9.55 -2.26
CA ASP A 9 3.64 10.37 -2.14
C ASP A 9 4.78 9.59 -1.44
N ILE A 10 4.45 8.85 -0.37
CA ILE A 10 5.42 7.98 0.32
C ILE A 10 5.94 6.92 -0.64
N PHE A 11 5.07 6.22 -1.36
CA PHE A 11 5.49 5.21 -2.33
C PHE A 11 6.34 5.81 -3.45
N SER A 12 6.00 6.99 -3.95
CA SER A 12 6.78 7.69 -4.98
C SER A 12 8.19 8.00 -4.48
N ALA A 13 8.33 8.46 -3.23
CA ALA A 13 9.63 8.70 -2.61
C ALA A 13 10.43 7.39 -2.43
N LEU A 14 9.77 6.31 -2.00
CA LEU A 14 10.39 5.00 -1.84
C LEU A 14 10.89 4.44 -3.19
N LEU A 15 10.06 4.52 -4.24
CA LEU A 15 10.42 4.09 -5.59
C LEU A 15 11.64 4.86 -6.13
N ALA A 16 11.73 6.16 -5.85
CA ALA A 16 12.86 7.00 -6.23
C ALA A 16 14.14 6.75 -5.42
N SER A 17 14.01 6.21 -4.19
CA SER A 17 15.14 5.97 -3.30
C SER A 17 15.92 4.68 -3.60
N GLU A 18 15.38 3.78 -4.42
CA GLU A 18 15.95 2.49 -4.86
C GLU A 18 16.51 1.57 -3.72
N GLN A 19 16.21 1.87 -2.45
CA GLN A 19 16.71 1.11 -1.31
C GLN A 19 15.68 0.11 -0.80
N PRO A 20 15.91 -1.22 -0.99
CA PRO A 20 14.98 -2.25 -0.57
C PRO A 20 14.86 -2.44 0.95
N ALA A 21 15.67 -1.73 1.77
CA ALA A 21 15.58 -1.81 3.22
C ALA A 21 14.30 -1.16 3.80
N GLN A 22 13.56 -0.39 3.00
CA GLN A 22 12.40 0.40 3.44
C GLN A 22 11.05 -0.33 3.28
N VAL A 23 11.06 -1.67 3.18
CA VAL A 23 9.82 -2.48 3.09
C VAL A 23 8.87 -2.19 4.27
N GLY A 24 9.43 -2.00 5.48
CA GLY A 24 8.65 -1.67 6.67
C GLY A 24 7.89 -0.34 6.55
N GLU A 25 8.44 0.64 5.84
CA GLU A 25 7.79 1.94 5.65
C GLU A 25 6.59 1.83 4.71
N ALA A 26 6.69 1.01 3.66
CA ALA A 26 5.56 0.73 2.77
C ALA A 26 4.43 -0.01 3.53
N ASP A 27 4.76 -1.04 4.31
CA ASP A 27 3.79 -1.78 5.11
C ASP A 27 3.09 -0.86 6.14
N GLU A 28 3.84 -0.02 6.84
CA GLU A 28 3.30 0.95 7.81
C GLU A 28 2.37 1.97 7.14
N ALA A 29 2.75 2.47 5.96
CA ALA A 29 1.93 3.43 5.20
C ALA A 29 0.62 2.80 4.71
N ILE A 30 0.65 1.55 4.22
CA ILE A 30 -0.55 0.79 3.84
C ILE A 30 -1.45 0.60 5.07
N TRP A 31 -0.89 0.16 6.19
CA TRP A 31 -1.66 -0.04 7.42
C TRP A 31 -2.29 1.25 7.93
N ALA A 32 -1.54 2.35 7.99
CA ALA A 32 -2.04 3.65 8.46
C ALA A 32 -3.17 4.18 7.59
N TYR A 33 -3.08 3.97 6.27
CA TYR A 33 -4.13 4.33 5.33
C TYR A 33 -5.40 3.50 5.53
N LEU A 34 -5.28 2.17 5.64
CA LEU A 34 -6.43 1.29 5.86
C LEU A 34 -7.09 1.51 7.22
N ALA A 35 -6.31 1.75 8.28
CA ALA A 35 -6.81 1.98 9.63
C ALA A 35 -7.67 3.26 9.76
N ALA A 36 -7.63 4.16 8.77
CA ALA A 36 -8.50 5.34 8.73
C ALA A 36 -9.95 5.02 8.26
N TYR A 37 -10.20 3.79 7.79
CA TYR A 37 -11.51 3.35 7.31
C TYR A 37 -12.15 2.36 8.30
N ASP A 38 -13.40 2.65 8.66
CA ASP A 38 -14.20 1.82 9.55
C ASP A 38 -14.86 0.67 8.77
N GLY A 39 -14.52 -0.56 9.15
CA GLY A 39 -15.11 -1.79 8.62
C GLY A 39 -14.33 -2.42 7.46
N LEU A 40 -14.43 -3.76 7.36
CA LEU A 40 -13.68 -4.57 6.40
C LEU A 40 -13.97 -4.18 4.94
N ASP A 41 -15.24 -3.97 4.59
CA ASP A 41 -15.63 -3.59 3.22
C ASP A 41 -15.02 -2.25 2.81
N ALA A 42 -14.97 -1.28 3.73
CA ALA A 42 -14.36 0.03 3.49
C ALA A 42 -12.84 -0.09 3.32
N GLN A 43 -12.20 -0.95 4.11
CA GLN A 43 -10.77 -1.24 3.99
C GLN A 43 -10.43 -1.96 2.68
N VAL A 44 -11.26 -2.91 2.24
CA VAL A 44 -11.10 -3.58 0.94
C VAL A 44 -11.19 -2.57 -0.20
N GLN A 45 -12.23 -1.72 -0.21
CA GLN A 45 -12.37 -0.67 -1.22
C GLN A 45 -11.23 0.34 -1.18
N ALA A 46 -10.74 0.69 0.01
CA ALA A 46 -9.59 1.57 0.18
C ALA A 46 -8.33 0.95 -0.43
N LEU A 47 -8.08 -0.35 -0.18
CA LEU A 47 -6.95 -1.08 -0.72
C LEU A 47 -7.02 -1.18 -2.25
N ASP A 48 -8.21 -1.43 -2.82
CA ASP A 48 -8.40 -1.43 -4.28
C ASP A 48 -8.06 -0.07 -4.90
N ARG A 49 -8.49 1.04 -4.28
CA ARG A 49 -8.13 2.40 -4.72
C ARG A 49 -6.62 2.64 -4.63
N LEU A 50 -5.98 2.14 -3.57
CA LEU A 50 -4.53 2.26 -3.41
C LEU A 50 -3.78 1.50 -4.50
N GLY A 51 -4.21 0.27 -4.82
CA GLY A 51 -3.64 -0.52 -5.92
C GLY A 51 -3.78 0.16 -7.28
N GLN A 52 -4.93 0.81 -7.54
CA GLN A 52 -5.12 1.62 -8.74
C GLN A 52 -4.17 2.82 -8.80
N GLY A 53 -3.93 3.49 -7.66
CA GLY A 53 -2.97 4.59 -7.57
C GLY A 53 -1.53 4.15 -7.84
N VAL A 54 -1.13 2.98 -7.30
CA VAL A 54 0.21 2.41 -7.53
C VAL A 54 0.45 2.05 -8.99
N ALA A 55 -0.58 1.62 -9.73
CA ALA A 55 -0.47 1.35 -11.17
C ALA A 55 -0.08 2.59 -12.00
N GLY A 56 -0.24 3.80 -11.46
CA GLY A 56 0.21 5.06 -12.07
C GLY A 56 1.65 5.47 -11.73
N LEU A 57 2.34 4.73 -10.86
CA LEU A 57 3.70 5.03 -10.43
C LEU A 57 4.76 4.37 -11.34
N ASP A 58 6.02 4.74 -11.14
CA ASP A 58 7.13 4.22 -11.94
C ASP A 58 7.36 2.71 -11.74
N ALA A 59 6.92 1.94 -12.73
CA ALA A 59 7.06 0.48 -12.75
C ALA A 59 8.50 0.00 -13.00
N SER A 60 9.43 0.89 -13.36
CA SER A 60 10.83 0.53 -13.62
C SER A 60 11.69 0.42 -12.36
N SER A 61 11.21 0.93 -11.22
CA SER A 61 11.94 0.86 -9.94
C SER A 61 12.09 -0.57 -9.44
N ALA A 62 13.29 -0.89 -8.92
CA ALA A 62 13.55 -2.16 -8.25
C ALA A 62 12.71 -2.37 -6.97
N PHE A 63 12.10 -1.31 -6.43
CA PHE A 63 11.22 -1.38 -5.28
C PHE A 63 9.77 -1.73 -5.65
N MET A 64 9.37 -1.56 -6.91
CA MET A 64 7.98 -1.82 -7.36
C MET A 64 7.50 -3.26 -7.04
N PRO A 65 8.28 -4.33 -7.29
CA PRO A 65 7.85 -5.69 -6.94
C PRO A 65 7.61 -5.89 -5.43
N ILE A 66 8.38 -5.20 -4.59
CA ILE A 66 8.25 -5.26 -3.12
C ILE A 66 6.97 -4.56 -2.68
N LEU A 67 6.67 -3.40 -3.26
CA LEU A 67 5.43 -2.67 -2.99
C LEU A 67 4.20 -3.47 -3.40
N LEU A 68 4.24 -4.17 -4.53
CA LEU A 68 3.15 -5.04 -4.98
C LEU A 68 2.96 -6.24 -4.03
N ASP A 69 4.04 -6.88 -3.58
CA ASP A 69 3.95 -7.96 -2.57
C ASP A 69 3.33 -7.47 -1.25
N ALA A 70 3.70 -6.28 -0.78
CA ALA A 70 3.09 -5.67 0.40
C ALA A 70 1.58 -5.47 0.24
N LEU A 71 1.13 -4.94 -0.89
CA LEU A 71 -0.29 -4.78 -1.19
C LEU A 71 -1.02 -6.13 -1.23
N ASP A 72 -0.42 -7.15 -1.85
CA ASP A 72 -0.99 -8.49 -1.92
C ASP A 72 -1.11 -9.15 -0.54
N ARG A 73 -0.10 -8.99 0.33
CA ARG A 73 -0.17 -9.45 1.74
C ARG A 73 -1.32 -8.78 2.49
N HIS A 74 -1.49 -7.47 2.33
CA HIS A 74 -2.61 -6.75 2.94
C HIS A 74 -3.96 -7.20 2.37
N ARG A 75 -4.04 -7.50 1.07
CA ARG A 75 -5.24 -8.01 0.40
C ARG A 75 -5.63 -9.39 0.93
N ALA A 76 -4.66 -10.30 1.04
CA ALA A 76 -4.85 -11.63 1.60
C ALA A 76 -5.39 -11.55 3.03
N ARG A 77 -4.80 -10.69 3.87
CA ARG A 77 -5.23 -10.51 5.26
C ARG A 77 -6.66 -9.93 5.38
N LEU A 78 -7.08 -9.07 4.47
CA LEU A 78 -8.47 -8.57 4.45
C LEU A 78 -9.47 -9.63 3.93
N ALA A 79 -9.00 -10.57 3.11
CA ALA A 79 -9.80 -11.67 2.57
C ALA A 79 -9.90 -12.87 3.51
N GLU A 80 -8.98 -12.99 4.48
CA GLU A 80 -9.09 -14.00 5.54
C GLU A 80 -10.37 -13.76 6.35
N PRO A 81 -11.27 -14.76 6.47
CA PRO A 81 -12.45 -14.61 7.30
C PRO A 81 -11.99 -14.32 8.72
N SER A 82 -12.42 -13.17 9.24
CA SER A 82 -12.15 -12.76 10.62
C SER A 82 -12.75 -13.81 11.54
N ALA A 83 -11.90 -14.69 12.06
CA ALA A 83 -12.30 -15.81 12.92
C ALA A 83 -12.90 -15.33 14.25
#